data_AF-A0A1C6C7K3-F1
#
_entry.id   AF-A0A1C6C7K3-F1
#
_cell.length_a   1.000
_cell.length_b   1.000
_cell.length_c   1.000
_cell.angle_alpha   90.00
_cell.angle_beta   90.00
_cell.angle_gamma   90.00
#
_symmetry.space_group_name_H-M   'P 1'
#
loop_
_entity.id
_entity.type
_entity.pdbx_description
1 polymer ?
#
loop_
_entity_poly.entity_id
_entity_poly.type
_entity_poly.pdbx_seq_one_letter_code
_entity_poly.pdbx_strand_id
1 'polypeptide(L)'
;MRAYAEEYLNDVVENQGKLFDFIAQTYPDKDTEEFINTYMASKTRKSIDEAQAYVNTMDAKELWNYFNKTENYHLRDGNALEGFMPFWIGEFYAYYQWYYNLPSAEVVRKIPVSFLKKAYTGLHDLELDLAVKKVGVV
;
A
#
# COMPACT_ATOMS: atom_id res chain seq x y z
N MET A 1 17.85 8.91 -5.18
CA MET A 1 18.11 7.96 -4.08
C MET A 1 16.80 7.24 -3.80
N ARG A 2 16.81 5.91 -3.61
CA ARG A 2 15.61 5.13 -3.25
C ARG A 2 15.36 5.22 -1.75
N ALA A 3 14.15 4.87 -1.29
CA ALA A 3 13.81 4.99 0.13
C ALA A 3 14.63 4.08 1.04
N TYR A 4 14.85 2.83 0.62
CA TYR A 4 15.60 1.82 1.36
C TYR A 4 16.26 0.83 0.42
N ALA A 5 17.01 -0.14 0.95
CA ALA A 5 17.74 -1.13 0.16
C ALA A 5 16.81 -2.00 -0.71
N GLU A 6 17.26 -2.36 -1.91
CA GLU A 6 16.49 -3.21 -2.85
C GLU A 6 16.18 -4.60 -2.27
N GLU A 7 16.98 -5.08 -1.33
CA GLU A 7 16.77 -6.35 -0.61
C GLU A 7 15.41 -6.42 0.10
N TYR A 8 14.88 -5.30 0.58
CA TYR A 8 13.56 -5.23 1.23
C TYR A 8 12.42 -4.98 0.24
N LEU A 9 12.72 -4.58 -1.00
CA LEU A 9 11.70 -4.08 -1.93
C LEU A 9 10.64 -5.13 -2.24
N ASN A 10 11.08 -6.35 -2.59
CA ASN A 10 10.17 -7.41 -2.98
C ASN A 10 9.23 -7.78 -1.82
N ASP A 11 9.78 -7.95 -0.62
CA ASP A 11 8.99 -8.27 0.58
C ASP A 11 7.99 -7.16 0.89
N VAL A 12 8.40 -5.89 0.86
CA VAL A 12 7.50 -4.75 1.16
C VAL A 12 6.40 -4.62 0.09
N VAL A 13 6.75 -4.75 -1.19
CA VAL A 13 5.79 -4.65 -2.31
C VAL A 13 4.77 -5.79 -2.22
N GLU A 14 5.24 -7.03 -2.13
CA GLU A 14 4.39 -8.21 -2.11
C GLU A 14 3.50 -8.23 -0.86
N ASN A 15 4.07 -7.99 0.32
CA ASN A 15 3.30 -8.06 1.57
C ASN A 15 2.32 -6.90 1.74
N GLN A 16 2.62 -5.70 1.21
CA GLN A 16 1.63 -4.62 1.18
C GLN A 16 0.47 -4.94 0.22
N GLY A 17 0.76 -5.49 -0.96
CA GLY A 17 -0.26 -6.00 -1.87
C GLY A 17 -1.15 -7.05 -1.22
N LYS A 18 -0.54 -8.09 -0.64
CA LYS A 18 -1.24 -9.15 0.10
C LYS A 18 -2.06 -8.61 1.27
N LEU A 19 -1.57 -7.61 1.99
CA LEU A 19 -2.32 -7.00 3.10
C LEU A 19 -3.60 -6.34 2.59
N PHE A 20 -3.52 -5.57 1.51
CA PHE A 20 -4.69 -4.85 1.00
C PHE A 20 -5.73 -5.82 0.44
N ASP A 21 -5.27 -6.87 -0.25
CA ASP A 21 -6.11 -7.96 -0.72
C ASP A 21 -6.76 -8.75 0.42
N PHE A 22 -5.98 -9.07 1.46
CA PHE A 22 -6.47 -9.74 2.66
C PHE A 22 -7.61 -8.96 3.33
N ILE A 23 -7.47 -7.64 3.46
CA ILE A 23 -8.51 -6.79 4.06
C ILE A 23 -9.77 -6.79 3.21
N ALA A 24 -9.64 -6.61 1.90
CA ALA A 24 -10.77 -6.59 0.98
C ALA A 24 -11.54 -7.92 0.97
N GLN A 25 -10.83 -9.05 0.95
CA GLN A 25 -11.45 -10.38 0.89
C GLN A 25 -12.06 -10.82 2.22
N THR A 26 -11.41 -10.50 3.35
CA THR A 26 -11.84 -10.95 4.68
C THR A 26 -13.01 -10.12 5.21
N TYR A 27 -13.08 -8.85 4.82
CA TYR A 27 -14.05 -7.88 5.35
C TYR A 27 -14.83 -7.19 4.21
N PRO A 28 -15.71 -7.93 3.49
CA PRO A 28 -16.41 -7.41 2.32
C PRO A 28 -17.36 -6.24 2.64
N ASP A 29 -17.80 -6.14 3.90
CA ASP A 29 -18.67 -5.08 4.44
C ASP A 29 -17.90 -3.87 5.00
N LYS A 30 -16.58 -3.82 4.80
CA LYS A 30 -15.71 -2.75 5.32
C LYS A 30 -15.06 -1.94 4.20
N ASP A 31 -14.84 -0.66 4.48
CA ASP A 31 -14.26 0.28 3.53
C ASP A 31 -12.75 0.01 3.34
N THR A 32 -12.40 -0.68 2.25
CA THR A 32 -10.98 -0.93 1.92
C THR A 32 -10.25 0.36 1.55
N GLU A 33 -10.92 1.33 0.90
CA GLU A 33 -10.28 2.58 0.52
C GLU A 33 -9.92 3.43 1.75
N GLU A 34 -10.79 3.49 2.75
CA GLU A 34 -10.49 4.15 4.03
C GLU A 34 -9.35 3.45 4.77
N PHE A 35 -9.34 2.11 4.81
CA PHE A 35 -8.22 1.36 5.35
C PHE A 35 -6.89 1.70 4.67
N ILE A 36 -6.84 1.72 3.33
CA ILE A 36 -5.62 2.03 2.58
C ILE A 36 -5.13 3.44 2.91
N ASN A 37 -6.04 4.43 2.93
CA ASN A 37 -5.70 5.81 3.27
C ASN A 37 -5.12 5.91 4.70
N THR A 38 -5.76 5.27 5.67
CA THR A 38 -5.32 5.28 7.07
C THR A 38 -3.99 4.54 7.24
N TYR A 39 -3.84 3.38 6.62
CA TYR A 39 -2.60 2.60 6.65
C TYR A 39 -1.42 3.37 6.03
N MET A 40 -1.61 3.97 4.85
CA MET A 40 -0.56 4.73 4.17
C MET A 40 -0.12 5.98 4.95
N ALA A 41 -0.98 6.53 5.81
CA ALA A 41 -0.67 7.67 6.68
C ALA A 41 -0.22 7.27 8.11
N SER A 42 -0.07 5.98 8.39
CA SER A 42 0.17 5.45 9.74
C SER A 42 1.64 5.47 10.16
N LYS A 43 1.89 5.29 11.47
CA LYS A 43 3.22 5.04 12.03
C LYS A 43 3.79 3.71 11.55
N THR A 44 2.94 2.70 11.32
CA THR A 44 3.37 1.44 10.72
C THR A 44 4.00 1.68 9.36
N ARG A 45 3.30 2.41 8.49
CA ARG A 45 3.85 2.67 7.16
C ARG A 45 5.03 3.62 7.19
N LYS A 46 5.05 4.59 8.12
CA LYS A 46 6.22 5.42 8.38
C LYS A 46 7.45 4.60 8.81
N SER A 47 7.27 3.55 9.60
CA SER A 47 8.39 2.68 10.01
C SER A 47 9.01 1.94 8.81
N ILE A 48 8.20 1.61 7.81
CA ILE A 48 8.67 1.05 6.54
C ILE A 48 9.37 2.12 5.68
N ASP A 49 8.84 3.35 5.64
CA ASP A 49 9.50 4.48 4.95
C ASP A 49 10.92 4.72 5.51
N GLU A 50 11.07 4.58 6.83
CA GLU A 50 12.33 4.75 7.58
C GLU A 50 13.19 3.48 7.60
N ALA A 51 12.87 2.48 6.76
CA ALA A 51 13.64 1.25 6.56
C ALA A 51 13.84 0.39 7.82
N GLN A 52 12.87 0.38 8.74
CA GLN A 52 12.98 -0.46 9.94
C GLN A 52 12.90 -1.95 9.56
N ALA A 53 14.05 -2.63 9.59
CA ALA A 53 14.23 -4.00 9.11
C ALA A 53 13.14 -4.97 9.61
N TYR A 54 12.81 -4.92 10.90
CA TYR A 54 11.78 -5.80 11.49
C TYR A 54 10.39 -5.62 10.87
N VAL A 55 10.00 -4.39 10.49
CA VAL A 55 8.70 -4.11 9.89
C VAL A 55 8.73 -4.40 8.38
N ASN A 56 9.86 -4.15 7.71
CA ASN A 56 10.04 -4.41 6.29
C ASN A 56 9.98 -5.89 5.91
N THR A 57 10.24 -6.79 6.86
CA THR A 57 10.21 -8.25 6.63
C THR A 57 8.93 -8.92 7.12
N MET A 58 7.94 -8.16 7.62
CA MET A 58 6.68 -8.74 8.09
C MET A 58 5.83 -9.25 6.94
N ASP A 59 5.25 -10.43 7.12
CA ASP A 59 4.20 -10.89 6.21
C ASP A 59 2.91 -10.07 6.37
N ALA A 60 1.96 -10.23 5.44
CA ALA A 60 0.71 -9.48 5.46
C ALA A 60 -0.10 -9.61 6.77
N LYS A 61 -0.10 -10.78 7.42
CA LYS A 61 -0.85 -11.00 8.67
C LYS A 61 -0.11 -10.39 9.86
N GLU A 62 1.21 -10.54 9.91
CA GLU A 62 2.04 -9.88 10.91
C GLU A 62 1.90 -8.36 10.82
N LEU A 63 1.95 -7.82 9.61
CA LEU A 63 1.80 -6.40 9.32
C LEU A 63 0.42 -5.87 9.71
N TRP A 64 -0.65 -6.63 9.43
CA TRP A 64 -2.00 -6.33 9.90
C TRP A 64 -2.08 -6.27 11.43
N ASN A 65 -1.53 -7.28 12.12
CA ASN A 65 -1.53 -7.32 13.58
C ASN A 65 -0.71 -6.17 14.18
N TYR A 66 0.44 -5.87 13.59
CA TYR A 66 1.30 -4.77 14.00
C TYR A 66 0.61 -3.41 13.81
N PHE A 67 -0.05 -3.20 12.67
CA PHE A 67 -0.84 -2.01 12.39
C PHE A 67 -1.97 -1.80 13.40
N ASN A 68 -2.77 -2.82 13.68
CA ASN A 68 -3.84 -2.70 14.68
C ASN A 68 -3.31 -2.37 16.08
N LYS A 69 -2.21 -3.01 16.50
CA LYS A 69 -1.59 -2.72 17.80
C LYS A 69 -1.02 -1.30 17.88
N THR A 70 -0.43 -0.82 16.79
CA THR A 70 0.28 0.47 16.75
C THR A 70 -0.69 1.64 16.63
N GLU A 71 -1.76 1.48 15.86
CA GLU A 71 -2.73 2.54 15.58
C GLU A 71 -4.02 2.43 16.40
N ASN A 72 -4.25 1.31 17.09
CA ASN A 72 -5.55 0.98 17.69
C ASN A 72 -6.69 1.10 16.65
N TYR A 73 -6.42 0.62 15.44
CA TYR A 73 -7.28 0.81 14.29
C TYR A 73 -8.50 -0.12 14.33
N HIS A 74 -9.62 0.39 13.82
CA HIS A 74 -10.86 -0.37 13.65
C HIS A 74 -11.37 -0.10 12.23
N LEU A 75 -11.67 -1.17 11.50
CA LEU A 75 -12.23 -1.07 10.15
C LEU A 75 -13.57 -0.33 10.19
N ARG A 76 -13.77 0.58 9.24
CA ARG A 76 -15.04 1.29 9.06
C ARG A 76 -15.98 0.51 8.16
N ASP A 77 -17.27 0.64 8.44
CA ASP A 77 -18.32 0.10 7.58
C ASP A 77 -18.27 0.79 6.20
N GLY A 78 -18.47 -0.01 5.14
CA GLY A 78 -18.41 0.47 3.77
C GLY A 78 -18.45 -0.67 2.78
N ASN A 79 -17.73 -0.53 1.66
CA ASN A 79 -17.62 -1.58 0.65
C ASN A 79 -16.16 -1.92 0.42
N ALA A 80 -15.89 -3.21 0.26
CA ALA A 80 -14.57 -3.65 -0.14
C ALA A 80 -14.26 -3.26 -1.59
N LEU A 81 -12.97 -3.08 -1.88
CA LEU A 81 -12.50 -3.07 -3.27
C LEU A 81 -12.53 -4.51 -3.81
N GLU A 82 -12.93 -4.68 -5.07
CA GLU A 82 -13.16 -6.00 -5.65
C GLU A 82 -12.02 -6.48 -6.56
N GLY A 83 -11.96 -7.81 -6.75
CA GLY A 83 -11.03 -8.46 -7.66
C GLY A 83 -9.57 -8.28 -7.24
N PHE A 84 -8.68 -8.14 -8.23
CA PHE A 84 -7.23 -7.99 -8.02
C PHE A 84 -6.80 -6.55 -7.69
N MET A 85 -7.73 -5.59 -7.77
CA MET A 85 -7.44 -4.18 -7.57
C MET A 85 -6.78 -3.84 -6.21
N PRO A 86 -7.22 -4.38 -5.06
CA PRO A 86 -6.60 -4.07 -3.78
C PRO A 86 -5.12 -4.47 -3.74
N PHE A 87 -4.82 -5.68 -4.24
CA PHE A 87 -3.46 -6.21 -4.32
C PHE A 87 -2.55 -5.28 -5.12
N TRP A 88 -2.95 -4.98 -6.35
CA TRP A 88 -2.18 -4.14 -7.25
C TRP A 88 -2.00 -2.71 -6.71
N ILE A 89 -3.01 -2.12 -6.07
CA ILE A 89 -2.89 -0.80 -5.43
C ILE A 89 -1.85 -0.84 -4.31
N GLY A 90 -1.81 -1.94 -3.53
CA GLY A 90 -0.82 -2.14 -2.49
C GLY A 90 0.59 -2.18 -3.05
N GLU A 91 0.82 -2.99 -4.08
CA GLU A 91 2.11 -3.06 -4.78
C GLU A 91 2.51 -1.71 -5.38
N PHE A 92 1.58 -1.04 -6.07
CA PHE A 92 1.80 0.25 -6.69
C PHE A 92 2.29 1.27 -5.67
N TYR A 93 1.61 1.41 -4.54
CA TYR A 93 2.01 2.38 -3.53
C TYR A 93 3.35 2.06 -2.89
N ALA A 94 3.63 0.79 -2.60
CA ALA A 94 4.90 0.36 -2.02
C ALA A 94 6.07 0.68 -2.96
N TYR A 95 5.94 0.28 -4.23
CA TYR A 95 6.97 0.54 -5.23
C TYR A 95 7.11 2.03 -5.52
N TYR A 96 6.01 2.77 -5.64
CA TYR A 96 6.03 4.22 -5.89
C TYR A 96 6.78 4.97 -4.79
N GLN A 97 6.45 4.68 -3.53
CA GLN A 97 7.10 5.23 -2.34
C GLN A 97 8.61 4.97 -2.38
N TRP A 98 9.02 3.72 -2.60
CA TRP A 98 10.43 3.34 -2.68
C TRP A 98 11.15 4.00 -3.86
N TYR A 99 10.52 4.02 -5.02
CA TYR A 99 11.08 4.51 -6.27
C TYR A 99 11.35 6.01 -6.18
N TYR A 100 10.36 6.81 -5.77
CA TYR A 100 10.50 8.27 -5.70
C TYR A 100 11.05 8.76 -4.36
N ASN A 101 11.24 7.87 -3.38
CA ASN A 101 11.68 8.21 -2.02
C ASN A 101 10.84 9.35 -1.41
N LEU A 102 9.53 9.19 -1.50
CA LEU A 102 8.55 10.09 -0.88
C LEU A 102 7.94 9.40 0.34
N PRO A 103 7.53 10.14 1.39
CA PRO A 103 6.78 9.55 2.49
C PRO A 103 5.48 8.94 2.00
N SER A 104 5.10 7.76 2.49
CA SER A 104 3.87 7.06 2.11
C SER A 104 2.63 7.94 2.28
N ALA A 105 2.59 8.73 3.36
CA ALA A 105 1.53 9.67 3.66
C ALA A 105 1.41 10.79 2.61
N GLU A 106 2.53 11.21 2.02
CA GLU A 106 2.53 12.18 0.92
C GLU A 106 2.09 11.52 -0.39
N VAL A 107 2.54 10.29 -0.65
CA VAL A 107 2.17 9.53 -1.85
C VAL A 107 0.66 9.34 -1.94
N VAL A 108 0.01 8.83 -0.88
CA VAL A 108 -1.45 8.60 -0.89
C VAL A 108 -2.24 9.91 -0.97
N ARG A 109 -1.69 11.02 -0.45
CA ARG A 109 -2.31 12.34 -0.55
C ARG A 109 -2.26 12.90 -1.98
N LYS A 110 -1.13 12.73 -2.67
CA LYS A 110 -0.94 13.25 -4.03
C LYS A 110 -1.50 12.34 -5.11
N ILE A 111 -1.51 11.03 -4.86
CA ILE A 111 -2.11 10.00 -5.70
C ILE A 111 -3.18 9.31 -4.86
N PRO A 112 -4.41 9.87 -4.82
CA PRO A 112 -5.50 9.28 -4.04
C PRO A 112 -5.89 7.89 -4.54
N VAL A 113 -6.42 7.04 -3.66
CA VAL A 113 -6.91 5.70 -4.02
C VAL A 113 -7.97 5.80 -5.12
N SER A 114 -8.89 6.77 -5.02
CA SER A 114 -9.88 7.09 -6.05
C SER A 114 -9.29 7.41 -7.44
N PHE A 115 -8.08 7.95 -7.53
CA PHE A 115 -7.38 8.12 -8.80
C PHE A 115 -6.92 6.76 -9.35
N LEU A 116 -6.27 5.93 -8.52
CA LEU A 116 -5.80 4.61 -8.94
C LEU A 116 -6.95 3.69 -9.36
N LYS A 117 -8.10 3.74 -8.68
CA LYS A 117 -9.31 3.01 -9.08
C LYS A 117 -9.75 3.35 -10.51
N LYS A 118 -9.72 4.64 -10.87
CA LYS A 118 -10.09 5.11 -12.22
C LYS A 118 -9.03 4.77 -13.26
N ALA A 119 -7.76 4.83 -12.88
CA ALA A 119 -6.63 4.56 -13.76
C ALA A 119 -6.31 3.06 -13.90
N TYR A 120 -6.89 2.21 -13.05
CA TYR A 120 -6.58 0.78 -12.92
C TYR A 120 -6.56 0.08 -14.27
N THR A 121 -7.63 0.21 -15.06
CA THR A 121 -7.76 -0.45 -16.37
C THR A 121 -6.66 -0.06 -17.37
N GLY A 122 -6.06 1.13 -17.24
CA GLY A 122 -4.99 1.60 -18.13
C GLY A 122 -3.57 1.41 -17.57
N LEU A 123 -3.44 0.95 -16.33
CA LEU A 123 -2.16 0.81 -15.62
C LEU A 123 -1.85 -0.61 -15.17
N HIS A 124 -2.85 -1.42 -14.79
CA HIS A 124 -2.63 -2.71 -14.13
C HIS A 124 -2.06 -3.80 -15.05
N ASP A 125 -2.23 -3.67 -16.37
CA ASP A 125 -1.63 -4.56 -17.37
C ASP A 125 -0.15 -4.24 -17.66
N LEU A 126 0.36 -3.14 -17.12
CA LEU A 126 1.76 -2.75 -17.27
C LEU A 126 2.59 -3.41 -16.17
N GLU A 127 3.87 -3.65 -16.48
CA GLU A 127 4.87 -3.90 -15.43
C GLU A 127 4.82 -2.78 -14.38
N LEU A 128 4.96 -3.16 -13.11
CA LEU A 128 4.77 -2.26 -11.98
C LEU A 128 5.67 -1.01 -12.08
N ASP A 129 6.91 -1.18 -12.52
CA ASP A 129 7.86 -0.08 -12.72
C ASP A 129 7.37 0.91 -13.78
N LEU A 130 6.79 0.40 -14.87
CA LEU A 130 6.27 1.20 -15.97
C LEU A 130 5.01 1.95 -15.55
N ALA A 131 4.11 1.31 -14.79
CA ALA A 131 2.93 1.96 -14.24
C ALA A 131 3.31 3.16 -13.35
N VAL A 132 4.27 2.97 -12.45
CA VAL A 132 4.78 4.01 -11.54
C VAL A 132 5.49 5.14 -12.29
N LYS A 133 6.30 4.81 -13.29
CA LYS A 133 6.96 5.82 -14.15
C LYS A 133 5.94 6.60 -15.00
N LYS A 134 4.87 5.95 -15.46
CA LYS A 134 3.82 6.58 -16.27
C LYS A 134 2.99 7.59 -15.48
N VAL A 135 2.72 7.31 -14.20
CA VAL A 135 2.11 8.31 -13.29
C VAL A 135 3.08 9.47 -13.04
N GLY A 136 4.38 9.20 -13.01
CA GLY A 136 5.42 10.21 -12.84
C GLY A 136 5.54 10.70 -11.40
N VAL A 137 6.55 11.52 -11.13
CA VAL A 137 6.71 12.18 -9.82
C VAL A 137 5.67 13.28 -9.66
N VAL A 138 5.06 13.36 -8.48
CA VAL A 138 4.04 14.37 -8.10
C VAL A 138 4.50 15.22 -6.94
#